data_AF-A0A0D2N8Z5-F1
#
_entry.id   AF-A0A0D2N8Z5-F1
#
_cell.length_a   1.000
_cell.length_b   1.000
_cell.length_c   1.000
_cell.angle_alpha   90.00
_cell.angle_beta   90.00
_cell.angle_gamma   90.00
#
_symmetry.space_group_name_H-M   'P 1'
#
loop_
_entity.id
_entity.type
_entity.pdbx_description
1 polymer ?
#
loop_
_entity_poly.entity_id
_entity_poly.type
_entity_poly.pdbx_seq_one_letter_code
_entity_poly.pdbx_strand_id
1 'polypeptide(L)'
;MDKGKVKARVPADDRPDPTDLLHEYTMQYAESGLGADYFKRRNVIRVRVEGEQFLLQADGVEMVVEWIEALQAAANIALDLDVRPMPRGPIFPRCASPFTLHTSR
;
A
#
# COMPACT_ATOMS: atom_id res chain seq x y z
N MET A 1 -45.66 -10.82 39.22
CA MET A 1 -44.29 -10.28 39.22
C MET A 1 -43.40 -11.26 38.47
N ASP A 2 -43.41 -11.21 37.14
CA ASP A 2 -42.51 -12.03 36.33
C ASP A 2 -41.37 -11.13 35.88
N LYS A 3 -40.19 -11.29 36.50
CA LYS A 3 -38.99 -10.57 36.11
C LYS A 3 -38.43 -11.26 34.87
N GLY A 4 -38.87 -10.80 33.70
CA GLY A 4 -38.33 -11.20 32.40
C GLY A 4 -36.81 -11.04 32.38
N LYS A 5 -36.12 -12.18 32.23
CA LYS A 5 -34.67 -12.29 32.16
C LYS A 5 -34.20 -11.64 30.86
N VAL A 6 -33.66 -10.43 30.94
CA VAL A 6 -33.04 -9.73 29.81
C VAL A 6 -31.82 -10.53 29.38
N LYS A 7 -31.90 -11.15 28.20
CA LYS A 7 -30.78 -11.85 27.58
C LYS A 7 -29.79 -10.78 27.12
N ALA A 8 -28.65 -10.69 27.80
CA ALA A 8 -27.57 -9.78 27.41
C ALA A 8 -27.19 -10.07 25.95
N ARG A 9 -27.26 -9.04 25.10
CA ARG A 9 -26.78 -9.08 23.73
C ARG A 9 -25.27 -9.23 23.82
N VAL A 10 -24.75 -10.43 23.56
CA VAL A 10 -23.30 -10.63 23.41
C VAL A 10 -22.86 -9.66 22.31
N PRO A 11 -21.80 -8.83 22.53
CA PRO A 11 -21.26 -8.00 21.46
C PRO A 11 -20.96 -8.92 20.29
N ALA A 12 -21.55 -8.62 19.12
CA ALA A 12 -21.21 -9.34 17.92
C ALA A 12 -19.70 -9.20 17.75
N ASP A 13 -19.02 -10.32 17.65
CA ASP A 13 -17.63 -10.36 17.27
C ASP A 13 -17.54 -9.72 15.88
N ASP A 14 -16.99 -8.51 15.75
CA ASP A 14 -16.91 -7.75 14.48
C ASP A 14 -15.99 -8.42 13.43
N ARG A 15 -15.61 -9.68 13.66
CA ARG A 15 -14.87 -10.48 12.70
C ARG A 15 -15.83 -10.91 11.59
N PRO A 16 -15.51 -10.60 10.31
CA PRO A 16 -16.32 -11.06 9.20
C PRO A 16 -16.38 -12.60 9.20
N ASP A 17 -17.54 -13.16 8.87
CA ASP A 17 -17.68 -14.61 8.74
C ASP A 17 -16.77 -15.07 7.58
N PRO A 18 -16.02 -16.18 7.69
CA PRO A 18 -15.25 -16.72 6.57
C PRO A 18 -16.04 -16.86 5.26
N THR A 19 -17.37 -16.98 5.32
CA THR A 19 -18.22 -17.01 4.12
C THR A 19 -18.36 -15.66 3.40
N ASP A 20 -18.03 -14.54 4.05
CA ASP A 20 -18.09 -13.19 3.46
C ASP A 20 -16.85 -12.86 2.61
N LEU A 21 -15.79 -13.67 2.70
CA LEU A 21 -14.57 -13.47 1.91
C LEU A 21 -14.82 -13.86 0.44
N LEU A 22 -14.91 -12.85 -0.42
CA LEU A 22 -15.12 -13.06 -1.84
C LEU A 22 -13.85 -13.52 -2.56
N HIS A 23 -12.70 -12.93 -2.21
CA HIS A 23 -11.42 -13.23 -2.84
C HIS A 23 -10.25 -12.80 -1.96
N GLU A 24 -9.12 -13.50 -2.12
CA GLU A 24 -7.84 -13.18 -1.50
C GLU A 24 -6.79 -13.05 -2.60
N TYR A 25 -6.04 -11.95 -2.59
CA TYR A 25 -4.98 -11.69 -3.56
C TYR A 25 -3.62 -11.73 -2.87
N THR A 26 -2.62 -12.30 -3.53
CA THR A 26 -1.23 -12.14 -3.11
C THR A 26 -0.73 -10.72 -3.41
N MET A 27 0.08 -10.18 -2.51
CA MET A 27 0.77 -8.90 -2.69
C MET A 27 2.11 -9.05 -3.42
N GLN A 28 2.48 -10.26 -3.85
CA GLN A 28 3.71 -10.47 -4.61
C GLN A 28 3.67 -9.71 -5.93
N TYR A 29 4.72 -8.92 -6.19
CA TYR A 29 4.82 -8.05 -7.38
C TYR A 29 3.69 -7.03 -7.52
N ALA A 30 2.94 -6.77 -6.45
CA ALA A 30 1.87 -5.79 -6.45
C ALA A 30 2.42 -4.38 -6.64
N GLU A 31 1.70 -3.56 -7.40
CA GLU A 31 2.01 -2.14 -7.59
C GLU A 31 0.86 -1.29 -7.07
N SER A 32 1.18 -0.28 -6.27
CA SER A 32 0.21 0.73 -5.83
C SER A 32 0.72 2.14 -6.11
N GLY A 33 -0.20 3.03 -6.50
CA GLY A 33 0.13 4.42 -6.79
C GLY A 33 -1.10 5.30 -6.96
N LEU A 34 -0.88 6.60 -7.17
CA LEU A 34 -1.97 7.56 -7.37
C LEU A 34 -2.67 7.33 -8.70
N GLY A 35 -4.01 7.21 -8.69
CA GLY A 35 -4.86 7.13 -9.87
C GLY A 35 -5.09 8.48 -10.54
N ALA A 36 -4.03 9.17 -10.95
CA ALA A 36 -4.08 10.56 -11.43
C ALA A 36 -4.91 10.77 -12.71
N ASP A 37 -5.11 9.71 -13.50
CA ASP A 37 -5.93 9.70 -14.72
C ASP A 37 -7.43 9.57 -14.45
N TYR A 38 -7.84 9.35 -13.20
CA TYR A 38 -9.25 9.21 -12.83
C TYR A 38 -9.81 10.49 -12.22
N PHE A 39 -10.45 11.32 -13.05
CA PHE A 39 -10.94 12.63 -12.64
C PHE A 39 -12.36 12.63 -12.02
N LYS A 40 -13.09 11.50 -12.08
CA LYS A 40 -14.47 11.43 -11.58
C LYS A 40 -14.58 11.45 -10.06
N ARG A 41 -13.53 11.00 -9.35
CA ARG A 41 -13.46 11.00 -7.89
C ARG A 41 -12.07 11.46 -7.46
N ARG A 42 -12.00 12.17 -6.34
CA ARG A 42 -10.73 12.57 -5.72
C ARG A 42 -10.15 11.42 -4.90
N ASN A 43 -8.86 11.51 -4.60
CA ASN A 43 -8.18 10.64 -3.64
C ASN A 43 -8.26 9.15 -4.03
N VAL A 44 -8.03 8.87 -5.31
CA VAL A 44 -8.12 7.51 -5.86
C VAL A 44 -6.73 6.89 -5.97
N ILE A 45 -6.60 5.68 -5.45
CA ILE A 45 -5.41 4.83 -5.49
C ILE A 45 -5.65 3.77 -6.56
N ARG A 46 -4.67 3.55 -7.42
CA ARG A 46 -4.62 2.42 -8.32
C ARG A 46 -3.81 1.30 -7.68
N VAL A 47 -4.38 0.11 -7.67
CA VAL A 47 -3.71 -1.11 -7.21
C VAL A 47 -3.70 -2.12 -8.34
N ARG A 48 -2.54 -2.71 -8.62
CA ARG A 48 -2.36 -3.82 -9.56
C ARG A 48 -1.84 -5.02 -8.80
N VAL A 49 -2.60 -6.11 -8.81
CA VAL A 49 -2.28 -7.39 -8.17
C VAL A 49 -2.69 -8.50 -9.12
N GLU A 50 -1.86 -9.54 -9.23
CA GLU A 50 -2.17 -10.75 -10.03
C GLU A 50 -2.63 -10.49 -11.48
N GLY A 51 -2.25 -9.35 -12.07
CA GLY A 51 -2.67 -8.96 -13.43
C GLY A 51 -4.01 -8.21 -13.50
N GLU A 52 -4.71 -8.07 -12.39
CA GLU A 52 -5.92 -7.27 -12.26
C GLU A 52 -5.62 -5.83 -11.81
N GLN A 53 -6.54 -4.90 -12.10
CA GLN A 53 -6.39 -3.48 -11.77
C GLN A 53 -7.64 -2.94 -11.06
N PHE A 54 -7.42 -2.39 -9.87
CA PHE A 54 -8.47 -1.83 -9.02
C PHE A 54 -8.27 -0.33 -8.79
N LEU A 55 -9.38 0.38 -8.57
CA LEU A 55 -9.40 1.76 -8.12
C LEU A 55 -10.05 1.82 -6.75
N LEU A 56 -9.29 2.24 -5.75
CA LEU A 56 -9.73 2.39 -4.37
C LEU A 56 -9.88 3.88 -4.07
N GLN A 57 -11.00 4.28 -3.51
CA GLN A 57 -11.20 5.66 -3.07
C GLN A 57 -10.89 5.76 -1.59
N ALA A 58 -10.00 6.69 -1.22
CA ALA A 58 -9.80 7.10 0.15
C ALA A 58 -10.57 8.40 0.47
N ASP A 59 -10.84 8.62 1.74
CA ASP A 59 -11.55 9.81 2.23
C ASP A 59 -10.69 11.09 2.11
N GLY A 60 -9.40 11.00 2.43
CA GLY A 60 -8.47 12.14 2.51
C GLY A 60 -7.15 11.90 1.78
N VAL A 61 -6.36 12.97 1.59
CA VAL A 61 -5.06 12.89 0.92
C VAL A 61 -4.02 12.21 1.82
N GLU A 62 -4.10 12.45 3.12
CA GLU A 62 -3.27 11.83 4.14
C GLU A 62 -3.45 10.31 4.11
N MET A 63 -4.71 9.87 4.07
CA MET A 63 -5.06 8.46 3.97
C MET A 63 -4.58 7.85 2.64
N VAL A 64 -4.61 8.60 1.52
CA VAL A 64 -4.02 8.12 0.26
C VAL A 64 -2.55 7.77 0.42
N VAL A 65 -1.78 8.63 1.08
CA VAL A 65 -0.34 8.39 1.31
C VAL A 65 -0.16 7.16 2.19
N GLU A 66 -0.88 7.08 3.31
CA GLU A 66 -0.80 5.96 4.25
C GLU A 66 -1.11 4.61 3.56
N TRP A 67 -2.19 4.53 2.78
CA TRP A 67 -2.54 3.31 2.04
C TRP A 67 -1.49 2.95 0.99
N ILE A 68 -0.96 3.93 0.25
CA ILE A 68 0.08 3.65 -0.76
C ILE A 68 1.34 3.09 -0.07
N GLU A 69 1.79 3.71 1.01
CA GLU A 69 2.96 3.27 1.78
C GLU A 69 2.74 1.89 2.38
N ALA A 70 1.58 1.63 2.98
CA ALA A 70 1.24 0.34 3.56
C ALA A 70 1.19 -0.77 2.51
N LEU A 71 0.58 -0.52 1.34
CA LEU A 71 0.51 -1.49 0.25
C LEU A 71 1.89 -1.78 -0.35
N GLN A 72 2.73 -0.77 -0.52
CA GLN A 72 4.10 -0.96 -1.00
C GLN A 72 4.96 -1.71 0.03
N ALA A 73 4.80 -1.40 1.32
CA ALA A 73 5.46 -2.14 2.40
C ALA A 73 5.04 -3.62 2.39
N ALA A 74 3.74 -3.90 2.23
CA ALA A 74 3.21 -5.25 2.11
C ALA A 74 3.80 -5.98 0.88
N ALA A 75 3.81 -5.33 -0.29
CA ALA A 75 4.40 -5.88 -1.51
C ALA A 75 5.90 -6.23 -1.34
N ASN A 76 6.64 -5.38 -0.61
CA ASN A 76 8.07 -5.58 -0.35
C ASN A 76 8.38 -6.78 0.58
N ILE A 77 7.44 -7.21 1.42
CA ILE A 77 7.61 -8.34 2.33
C ILE A 77 6.88 -9.62 1.87
N ALA A 78 6.05 -9.52 0.83
CA ALA A 78 5.24 -10.63 0.34
C ALA A 78 6.04 -11.72 -0.40
N LEU A 79 7.22 -11.37 -0.92
CA LEU A 79 8.15 -12.32 -1.51
C LEU A 79 8.93 -13.07 -0.43
N ASP A 80 9.23 -14.34 -0.70
CA ASP A 80 10.06 -15.15 0.18
C ASP A 80 11.42 -14.49 0.44
N LEU A 81 11.97 -14.73 1.62
CA LEU A 81 13.23 -14.11 2.06
C LEU A 81 14.40 -14.40 1.12
N ASP A 82 14.44 -15.60 0.54
CA ASP A 82 15.52 -16.03 -0.34
C ASP A 82 15.50 -15.37 -1.73
N VAL A 83 14.31 -14.92 -2.18
CA VAL A 83 14.12 -14.30 -3.50
C VAL A 83 14.01 -12.77 -3.42
N ARG A 84 13.92 -12.21 -2.21
CA ARG A 84 13.80 -10.76 -2.01
C ARG A 84 15.10 -10.06 -2.42
N PRO A 85 15.05 -9.05 -3.30
CA PRO A 85 16.24 -8.27 -3.64
C PRO A 85 16.76 -7.52 -2.40
N MET A 86 18.06 -7.60 -2.16
CA MET A 86 18.72 -6.84 -1.10
C MET A 86 18.43 -5.34 -1.29
N PRO A 87 18.03 -4.60 -0.23
CA PRO A 87 17.85 -3.17 -0.33
C PRO A 87 19.10 -2.50 -0.90
N ARG A 88 18.92 -1.65 -1.92
CA ARG A 88 20.04 -0.86 -2.43
C ARG A 88 20.46 0.11 -1.33
N GLY A 89 21.73 0.06 -0.95
CA GLY A 89 22.32 1.04 -0.05
C GLY A 89 22.15 2.46 -0.60
N PRO A 90 22.30 3.49 0.26
CA PRO A 90 22.20 4.88 -0.17
C PRO A 90 23.13 5.14 -1.36
N ILE A 91 22.57 5.68 -2.44
CA ILE A 91 23.35 6.06 -3.62
C ILE A 91 23.97 7.42 -3.32
N PHE A 92 25.28 7.43 -3.06
CA PHE A 92 26.03 8.67 -2.95
C PHE A 92 26.31 9.22 -4.35
N PRO A 93 26.13 10.54 -4.57
CA PRO A 93 26.59 11.18 -5.79
C PRO A 93 28.09 10.88 -5.97
N ARG A 94 28.45 10.21 -7.07
CA ARG A 94 29.86 10.07 -7.44
C ARG A 94 30.27 11.43 -7.98
N CYS A 95 31.15 12.12 -7.26
CA CYS A 95 31.56 13.49 -7.57
C CYS A 95 31.87 13.64 -9.08
N ALA A 96 31.12 14.50 -9.77
CA ALA A 96 31.40 14.91 -11.13
C ALA A 96 32.23 16.20 -11.08
N SER A 97 33.54 16.09 -11.26
CA SER A 97 34.40 17.25 -11.47
C SER A 97 35.15 17.13 -12.79
N PRO A 98 34.83 17.95 -13.81
CA PRO A 98 35.87 18.43 -14.71
C PRO A 98 36.61 19.54 -13.97
N PHE A 99 37.69 19.18 -13.29
CA PHE A 99 38.67 20.13 -12.77
C PHE A 99 39.31 20.87 -13.96
N THR A 100 38.71 21.99 -14.36
CA THR A 100 39.21 22.81 -15.46
C THR A 100 40.20 23.81 -14.87
N LEU A 101 41.49 23.53 -15.04
CA LEU A 101 42.56 24.46 -14.70
C LEU A 101 42.44 25.70 -15.59
N HIS A 102 42.03 26.82 -14.99
CA HIS A 102 42.24 28.14 -15.56
C HIS A 102 43.74 28.43 -15.52
N THR A 103 44.44 28.22 -16.65
CA THR A 103 45.78 28.79 -16.83
C THR A 103 45.63 30.28 -17.10
N SER A 104 46.12 31.09 -16.16
CA SER A 104 46.28 32.53 -16.31
C SER A 104 47.16 32.82 -17.54
N ARG A 105 46.76 33.81 -18.34
CA ARG A 105 47.65 34.54 -19.24
C ARG A 105 47.50 36.02 -18.93
#